data_AF-A0A831WZS3-F1
#
_entry.id   AF-A0A831WZS3-F1
#
_cell.length_a   1.000
_cell.length_b   1.000
_cell.length_c   1.000
_cell.angle_alpha   90.00
_cell.angle_beta   90.00
_cell.angle_gamma   90.00
#
_symmetry.space_group_name_H-M   'P 1'
#
loop_
_entity.id
_entity.type
_entity.pdbx_description
1 polymer ?
#
loop_
_entity_poly.entity_id
_entity_poly.type
_entity_poly.pdbx_seq_one_letter_code
_entity_poly.pdbx_strand_id
1 'polypeptide(L)' 'MGARMVSGWRREDDQPIEATLRPRRLSEYIGQDKVKESLAIAIRAAQERGEPLD' A
#
# COMPACT_ATOMS: atom_id res chain seq x y z
N MET A 1 8.82 -30.45 11.36
CA MET A 1 8.34 -29.40 10.43
C MET A 1 7.40 -30.02 9.41
N GLY A 2 6.09 -29.79 9.49
CA GLY A 2 5.15 -30.18 8.44
C GLY A 2 5.21 -29.18 7.28
N ALA A 3 5.46 -29.65 6.06
CA ALA A 3 5.41 -28.79 4.88
C ALA A 3 3.99 -28.24 4.72
N ARG A 4 3.84 -26.92 4.61
CA ARG A 4 2.56 -26.28 4.34
C ARG A 4 2.13 -26.65 2.93
N MET A 5 1.23 -27.64 2.81
CA MET A 5 0.60 -27.98 1.53
C MET A 5 -0.37 -26.86 1.13
N VAL A 6 -0.17 -26.29 -0.05
CA VAL A 6 -1.08 -25.30 -0.67
C VAL A 6 -1.57 -25.87 -1.99
N SER A 7 -2.87 -25.78 -2.24
CA SER A 7 -3.49 -26.15 -3.53
C SER A 7 -3.38 -24.99 -4.53
N GLY A 8 -3.01 -25.27 -5.79
CA GLY A 8 -2.96 -24.25 -6.85
C GLY A 8 -4.30 -23.89 -7.48
N TRP A 9 -5.40 -24.44 -6.97
CA TRP A 9 -6.76 -24.18 -7.43
C TRP A 9 -7.29 -22.90 -6.78
N ARG A 10 -7.78 -21.95 -7.60
CA ARG A 10 -8.45 -20.75 -7.08
C ARG A 10 -9.73 -21.15 -6.34
N ARG A 11 -9.85 -20.69 -5.11
CA ARG A 11 -11.06 -20.82 -4.28
C ARG A 11 -11.91 -19.58 -4.42
N GLU A 12 -13.19 -19.68 -4.06
CA GLU A 12 -14.08 -18.52 -4.01
C GLU A 12 -13.58 -17.45 -3.03
N ASP A 13 -12.93 -17.86 -1.93
CA ASP A 13 -12.27 -16.97 -0.97
C ASP A 13 -10.94 -16.37 -1.49
N ASP A 14 -10.40 -16.89 -2.60
CA ASP A 14 -9.26 -16.25 -3.30
C ASP A 14 -9.74 -15.08 -4.18
N GLN A 15 -11.05 -14.77 -4.17
CA GLN A 15 -11.54 -13.54 -4.76
C GLN A 15 -10.80 -12.35 -4.14
N PRO A 16 -10.39 -11.37 -4.96
CA PRO A 16 -9.64 -10.22 -4.46
C PRO A 16 -10.52 -9.36 -3.54
N ILE A 17 -10.40 -9.57 -2.23
CA ILE A 17 -10.82 -8.65 -1.15
C ILE A 17 -9.86 -7.43 -1.09
N GLU A 18 -9.09 -7.19 -2.15
CA GLU A 18 -8.02 -6.20 -2.22
C GLU A 18 -8.54 -4.76 -2.11
N ALA A 19 -9.81 -4.53 -2.45
CA ALA A 19 -10.41 -3.21 -2.42
C ALA A 19 -10.61 -2.65 -0.99
N THR A 20 -10.79 -3.52 0.01
CA THR A 20 -10.94 -3.09 1.42
C THR A 20 -9.61 -3.05 2.17
N LEU A 21 -8.62 -3.84 1.75
CA LEU A 21 -7.32 -3.95 2.44
C LEU A 21 -6.31 -2.91 1.99
N ARG A 22 -6.48 -2.29 0.81
CA ARG A 22 -5.58 -1.24 0.31
C ARG A 22 -6.02 0.15 0.77
N PRO A 23 -5.21 0.86 1.57
CA PRO A 23 -5.46 2.24 1.94
C PRO A 23 -5.66 3.13 0.70
N ARG A 24 -6.63 4.05 0.76
CA ARG A 24 -6.93 5.00 -0.32
C ARG A 24 -6.11 6.27 -0.19
N ARG A 25 -5.68 6.58 1.03
CA ARG A 25 -4.85 7.73 1.37
C ARG A 25 -3.55 7.26 2.03
N LEU A 26 -2.47 7.99 1.81
CA LEU A 26 -1.19 7.75 2.49
C LEU A 26 -1.34 7.76 4.02
N SER A 27 -2.25 8.58 4.55
CA SER A 27 -2.55 8.68 5.99
C SER A 27 -3.22 7.43 6.58
N GLU A 28 -3.89 6.64 5.76
CA GLU A 28 -4.56 5.39 6.17
C GLU A 28 -3.56 4.21 6.15
N TYR A 29 -2.34 4.42 5.66
CA TYR A 29 -1.32 3.38 5.60
C TYR A 29 -0.75 3.08 6.99
N ILE A 30 -0.83 1.81 7.38
CA ILE A 30 -0.44 1.34 8.71
C ILE A 30 1.08 1.11 8.74
N GLY A 31 1.77 1.70 9.72
CA GLY A 31 3.22 1.61 9.88
C GLY A 31 4.02 2.52 8.94
N GLN A 32 5.33 2.32 8.89
CA GLN A 32 6.29 3.08 8.07
C GLN A 32 6.26 4.61 8.29
N ASP A 33 6.17 5.06 9.55
CA ASP A 33 5.95 6.49 9.86
C ASP A 33 7.00 7.43 9.26
N LYS A 34 8.29 7.05 9.31
CA LYS A 34 9.38 7.83 8.69
C LYS A 34 9.24 7.96 7.16
N VAL A 35 8.82 6.89 6.49
CA VAL A 35 8.65 6.91 5.02
C VAL A 35 7.45 7.76 4.65
N LYS A 36 6.33 7.61 5.36
CA LYS A 36 5.13 8.43 5.16
C LYS A 36 5.42 9.92 5.37
N GLU A 37 6.20 10.27 6.38
CA GLU A 37 6.62 11.66 6.64
C GLU A 37 7.47 12.22 5.49
N SER A 38 8.52 11.50 5.08
CA SER A 38 9.36 11.93 3.95
C SER A 38 8.55 12.10 2.67
N LEU A 39 7.65 11.16 2.38
CA LEU A 39 6.79 11.22 1.21
C LEU A 39 5.81 12.39 1.29
N ALA A 40 5.24 12.68 2.46
CA ALA A 40 4.37 13.84 2.66
C ALA A 40 5.10 15.17 2.40
N ILE A 41 6.34 15.31 2.88
CA ILE A 41 7.19 16.48 2.61
C ILE A 41 7.47 16.61 1.12
N ALA A 42 7.84 15.52 0.46
CA ALA A 42 8.19 15.53 -0.95
C ALA A 42 6.96 15.89 -1.83
N ILE A 43 5.80 15.28 -1.57
CA ILE A 43 4.53 15.61 -2.24
C ILE A 43 4.22 17.09 -2.07
N ARG A 44 4.30 17.63 -0.85
CA ARG A 44 4.04 19.04 -0.59
C ARG A 44 4.99 19.94 -1.38
N ALA A 45 6.29 19.63 -1.38
CA ALA A 45 7.27 20.41 -2.10
C ALA A 45 7.02 20.41 -3.62
N ALA A 46 6.65 19.27 -4.20
CA ALA A 46 6.27 19.16 -5.62
C ALA A 46 5.01 20.00 -5.93
N GLN A 47 4.00 19.94 -5.06
CA GLN A 47 2.80 20.78 -5.18
C GLN A 47 3.12 22.27 -5.13
N GLU A 48 3.99 22.71 -4.22
CA GLU A 48 4.41 24.11 -4.10
C GLU A 48 5.18 24.60 -5.33
N ARG A 49 5.95 23.72 -5.98
CA ARG A 49 6.65 24.02 -7.25
C ARG A 49 5.76 23.92 -8.48
N GLY A 50 4.59 23.29 -8.38
CA GLY A 50 3.69 23.06 -9.51
C GLY A 50 4.22 22.04 -10.53
N GLU A 51 5.13 21.16 -10.11
CA GLU A 51 5.74 20.14 -10.95
C GLU A 51 5.43 18.73 -10.39
N PRO A 52 5.53 17.68 -11.23
CA PRO A 52 5.38 16.30 -10.77
C PRO A 52 6.42 15.94 -9.69
N LEU A 53 6.03 15.05 -8.78
CA LEU A 53 6.98 14.38 -7.89
C LEU A 53 7.78 13.35 -8.71
N ASP A 54 9.11 13.39 -8.61
CA ASP A 54 10.03 12.39 -9.21
C ASP A 54 10.04 11.08 -8.40
#